data_AF-A0A9X7XSE5-F1
#
_entry.id   AF-A0A9X7XSE5-F1
#
_cell.length_a   1.000
_cell.length_b   1.000
_cell.length_c   1.000
_cell.angle_alpha   90.00
_cell.angle_beta   90.00
_cell.angle_gamma   90.00
#
_symmetry.space_group_name_H-M   'P 1'
#
loop_
_entity.id
_entity.type
_entity.pdbx_description
1 polymer ?
#
loop_
_entity_poly.entity_id
_entity_poly.type
_entity_poly.pdbx_seq_one_letter_code
_entity_poly.pdbx_strand_id
1 'polypeptide(L)' 'MAKSNARKQREKLAREGKRNPELNRSIFAFADMRQRTTKTKAEKLNQQKHKRSLSWQSDDGLFRCRFSVPCFVIACSQ' A
#
# COMPACT_ATOMS: atom_id res chain seq x y z
N MET A 1 23.44 19.22 7.52
CA MET A 1 22.41 18.29 8.03
C MET A 1 22.72 17.93 9.48
N ALA A 2 21.90 18.37 10.42
CA ALA A 2 22.08 18.01 11.83
C ALA A 2 21.72 16.54 12.04
N LYS A 3 22.60 15.79 12.74
CA LYS A 3 22.26 14.44 13.20
C LYS A 3 21.19 14.51 14.29
N SER A 4 20.27 13.55 14.30
CA SER A 4 19.31 13.41 15.40
C SER A 4 20.04 13.14 16.73
N ASN A 5 19.42 13.53 17.84
CA ASN A 5 20.00 13.33 19.17
C ASN A 5 20.26 11.85 19.47
N ALA A 6 19.36 10.96 19.05
CA ALA A 6 19.53 9.51 19.16
C ALA A 6 20.77 8.98 18.41
N ARG A 7 21.11 9.56 17.25
CA ARG A 7 22.32 9.18 16.51
C ARG A 7 23.59 9.66 17.22
N LYS A 8 23.57 10.88 17.77
CA LYS A 8 24.69 11.44 18.55
C LYS A 8 25.00 10.58 19.78
N GLN A 9 23.97 10.12 20.50
CA GLN A 9 24.12 9.26 21.68
C GLN A 9 24.74 7.89 21.33
N ARG A 10 24.29 7.25 20.26
CA ARG A 10 24.89 5.98 19.77
C ARG A 10 26.38 6.13 19.43
N GLU A 11 26.72 7.20 18.71
CA GLU A 11 28.11 7.52 18.35
C GLU A 11 28.97 7.87 19.57
N LYS A 12 28.37 8.40 20.65
CA LYS A 12 29.05 8.63 21.94
C LYS A 12 29.36 7.30 22.64
N LEU A 13 28.37 6.41 22.75
CA LEU A 13 28.55 5.10 23.39
C LEU A 13 29.61 4.24 22.69
N ALA A 14 29.66 4.27 21.35
CA ALA A 14 30.68 3.57 20.58
C ALA A 14 32.09 4.12 20.83
N ARG A 15 32.23 5.45 21.00
CA ARG A 15 33.51 6.08 21.38
C ARG A 15 33.97 5.72 22.78
N GLU A 16 33.03 5.54 23.70
CA GLU A 16 33.29 5.12 25.08
C GLU A 16 33.57 3.61 25.20
N GLY A 17 33.58 2.86 24.10
CA GLY A 17 33.81 1.41 24.10
C GLY A 17 32.65 0.58 24.65
N LYS A 18 31.47 1.19 24.86
CA LYS A 18 30.27 0.48 25.29
C LYS A 18 29.67 -0.32 24.13
N ARG A 19 28.90 -1.36 24.48
CA ARG A 19 28.24 -2.23 23.49
C ARG A 19 27.40 -1.39 22.52
N ASN A 20 27.62 -1.61 21.22
CA ASN A 20 26.90 -0.88 20.18
C ASN A 20 25.42 -1.32 20.14
N PRO A 21 24.46 -0.42 20.39
CA PRO A 21 23.04 -0.76 20.37
C PRO A 21 22.53 -1.15 18.98
N GLU A 22 23.25 -0.83 17.90
CA GLU A 22 22.91 -1.29 16.55
C GLU A 22 23.00 -2.82 16.42
N LEU A 23 23.98 -3.44 17.09
CA LEU A 23 24.20 -4.89 17.02
C LEU A 23 23.10 -5.69 17.73
N ASN A 24 22.35 -5.05 18.63
CA ASN A 24 21.26 -5.67 19.37
C ASN A 24 19.88 -5.43 18.73
N ARG A 25 19.82 -4.79 17.56
CA ARG A 25 18.54 -4.59 16.86
C ARG A 25 18.06 -5.92 16.31
N SER A 26 16.80 -6.28 16.61
CA SER A 26 16.18 -7.48 16.05
C SER A 26 15.95 -7.32 14.55
N ILE A 27 15.82 -8.44 13.85
CA ILE A 27 15.56 -8.50 12.39
C ILE A 27 14.30 -7.69 12.02
N PHE A 28 13.34 -7.62 12.94
CA PHE A 28 12.09 -6.87 12.79
C PHE A 28 12.26 -5.36 12.63
N ALA A 29 13.40 -4.79 13.04
CA ALA A 29 13.68 -3.37 12.83
C ALA A 29 13.94 -3.03 11.35
N PHE A 30 14.36 -4.03 10.56
CA PHE A 30 14.61 -3.89 9.12
C PHE A 30 13.45 -4.42 8.27
N ALA A 31 12.66 -5.35 8.82
CA ALA A 31 11.49 -5.87 8.15
C ALA A 31 10.39 -4.80 8.08
N ASP A 32 9.80 -4.63 6.90
CA ASP A 32 8.58 -3.84 6.77
C ASP A 32 7.40 -4.65 7.33
N MET A 33 7.03 -4.38 8.58
CA MET A 33 5.90 -5.04 9.27
C MET A 33 4.54 -4.45 8.89
N ARG A 34 4.46 -3.58 7.89
CA ARG A 34 3.18 -3.01 7.43
C ARG A 34 2.33 -4.12 6.81
N GLN A 35 1.34 -4.56 7.56
CA GLN A 35 0.37 -5.52 7.06
C GLN A 35 -0.72 -4.80 6.25
N ARG A 36 -0.91 -5.28 5.02
CA ARG A 36 -1.86 -4.84 3.97
C ARG A 36 -1.39 -3.63 3.16
N THR A 37 -0.78 -3.91 2.03
CA THR A 37 -0.58 -2.95 0.93
C THR A 37 -1.65 -3.15 -0.15
N THR A 38 -2.04 -2.06 -0.82
CA THR A 38 -2.86 -2.15 -2.03
C THR A 38 -1.98 -2.47 -3.23
N LYS A 39 -2.57 -3.03 -4.29
CA LYS A 39 -1.84 -3.46 -5.48
C LYS A 39 -1.27 -2.28 -6.25
N THR A 40 -0.07 -2.44 -6.79
CA THR A 40 0.50 -1.46 -7.73
C THR A 40 -0.24 -1.48 -9.08
N LYS A 41 -0.10 -0.42 -9.89
CA LYS A 41 -0.71 -0.36 -11.24
C LYS A 41 -0.27 -1.54 -12.11
N ALA A 42 1.01 -1.92 -12.04
CA ALA A 42 1.57 -3.04 -12.78
C ALA A 42 0.94 -4.39 -12.35
N GLU A 43 0.85 -4.64 -11.05
CA GLU A 43 0.18 -5.83 -10.51
C GLU A 43 -1.29 -5.91 -10.91
N LYS A 44 -1.96 -4.76 -10.97
CA LYS A 44 -3.38 -4.70 -11.34
C LYS A 44 -3.61 -4.99 -12.82
N LEU A 45 -2.75 -4.50 -13.71
CA LEU A 45 -2.80 -4.76 -15.15
C LEU A 45 -2.57 -6.24 -15.47
N ASN A 46 -1.60 -6.84 -14.80
CA ASN A 46 -1.28 -8.27 -14.97
C ASN A 46 -2.28 -9.19 -14.25
N GLN A 47 -3.23 -8.64 -13.47
CA GLN A 47 -4.22 -9.43 -12.76
C GLN A 47 -5.37 -9.87 -13.68
N GLN A 48 -5.34 -11.13 -14.12
CA GLN A 48 -6.50 -11.77 -14.75
C GLN A 48 -7.46 -12.32 -13.68
N LYS A 49 -8.41 -11.49 -13.22
CA LYS A 49 -9.38 -11.91 -12.17
C LYS A 49 -10.47 -12.84 -12.71
N HIS A 50 -10.92 -12.62 -13.94
CA HIS A 50 -11.97 -13.41 -14.58
C HIS A 50 -11.43 -13.94 -15.90
N LYS A 51 -11.25 -15.26 -15.99
CA LYS A 51 -10.81 -15.93 -17.22
C LYS A 51 -12.02 -15.99 -18.15
N ARG A 52 -12.10 -15.11 -19.15
CA ARG A 52 -13.05 -15.26 -20.26
C ARG A 52 -12.41 -16.18 -21.29
N SER A 53 -13.15 -17.16 -21.81
CA SER A 53 -12.68 -17.89 -22.99
C SER A 53 -12.60 -16.90 -24.15
N LEU A 54 -11.50 -16.94 -24.92
CA LEU A 54 -11.30 -16.10 -26.11
C LEU A 54 -12.26 -16.43 -27.26
N SER A 55 -13.19 -17.37 -27.05
CA SER A 55 -14.05 -17.95 -28.09
C SER A 55 -15.24 -17.08 -28.50
N TRP A 56 -15.57 -16.04 -27.74
CA TRP A 56 -16.68 -15.12 -28.04
C TRP A 56 -16.18 -13.67 -28.04
N GLN A 57 -15.24 -13.37 -28.93
CA GLN A 57 -14.96 -12.01 -29.37
C GLN A 57 -16.08 -11.58 -30.32
N SER A 58 -17.26 -11.32 -29.77
CA SER A 58 -18.19 -10.40 -30.39
C SER A 58 -18.32 -9.23 -29.44
N ASP A 59 -18.13 -8.06 -30.03
CA ASP A 59 -18.28 -6.73 -29.48
C ASP A 59 -19.39 -6.68 -28.44
N ASP A 60 -19.15 -6.01 -27.30
CA ASP A 60 -20.12 -5.13 -26.66
C ASP A 60 -19.55 -4.56 -25.36
N GLY A 61 -19.38 -3.23 -25.38
CA GLY A 61 -18.81 -2.44 -24.30
C GLY A 61 -19.68 -2.43 -23.06
N LEU A 62 -19.26 -3.15 -22.02
CA LEU A 62 -19.83 -3.01 -20.68
C LEU A 62 -18.75 -2.68 -19.64
N PHE A 63 -18.04 -1.57 -19.86
CA PHE A 63 -17.43 -0.81 -18.79
C PHE A 63 -18.55 -0.01 -18.10
N ARG A 64 -19.33 -0.67 -17.22
CA ARG A 64 -20.29 0.06 -16.37
C ARG A 64 -19.52 0.84 -15.31
N CYS A 65 -19.17 2.08 -15.64
CA CYS A 65 -18.75 3.09 -14.69
C CYS A 65 -19.79 3.15 -13.56
N ARG A 66 -19.38 2.71 -12.36
CA ARG A 66 -20.17 2.75 -11.10
C ARG A 66 -20.24 4.18 -10.53
N PHE A 67 -20.24 5.21 -11.39
CA PHE A 67 -20.18 6.60 -10.97
C PHE A 67 -21.19 7.44 -11.77
N SER A 68 -22.47 7.20 -11.50
CA SER A 68 -23.52 8.17 -11.77
C SER A 68 -24.70 7.88 -10.83
N VAL A 69 -24.57 8.33 -9.59
CA VAL A 69 -25.75 8.83 -8.87
C VAL A 69 -26.19 10.08 -9.64
N PRO A 70 -27.45 10.16 -10.06
CA PRO A 70 -28.32 11.13 -9.38
C PRO A 70 -29.81 10.74 -9.29
N CYS A 71 -30.47 11.41 -8.34
CA CYS A 71 -31.91 11.69 -8.27
C CYS A 71 -32.87 10.52 -7.99
N PHE A 72 -33.07 10.25 -6.70
CA PHE A 72 -34.40 9.86 -6.20
C PHE A 72 -34.89 10.97 -5.27
N VAL A 73 -35.40 12.05 -5.88
CA VAL A 73 -36.32 12.98 -5.21
C VAL A 73 -37.69 12.32 -5.35
N ILE A 74 -38.13 11.59 -4.34
CA ILE A 74 -39.56 11.24 -4.23
C ILE A 74 -40.21 12.38 -3.46
N ALA A 75 -40.95 13.20 -4.19
CA ALA A 75 -41.93 14.10 -3.63
C ALA A 75 -43.00 13.29 -2.87
N CYS A 76 -43.22 13.62 -1.59
CA CYS A 76 -44.48 13.37 -0.90
C CYS A 76 -45.58 14.15 -1.63
N SER A 77 -46.52 13.45 -2.28
CA SER A 77 -47.84 14.00 -2.65
C SER A 77 -48.78 12.84 -2.99
N GLN A 78 -49.45 12.33 -1.97
CA GLN A 78 -50.92 12.16 -1.90
C GLN A 78 -51.28 11.59 -0.52
#